data_AF-A0A172XUY3-F1
#
_entry.id   AF-A0A172XUY3-F1
#
_cell.length_a   1.000
_cell.length_b   1.000
_cell.length_c   1.000
_cell.angle_alpha   90.00
_cell.angle_beta   90.00
_cell.angle_gamma   90.00
#
_symmetry.space_group_name_H-M   'P 1'
#
loop_
_entity.id
_entity.type
_entity.pdbx_description
1 polymer ?
#
loop_
_entity_poly.entity_id
_entity_poly.type
_entity_poly.pdbx_seq_one_letter_code
_entity_poly.pdbx_strand_id
1 'polypeptide(L)'
;MPDVSKPEAVQKFNLAIKKVAMEKEPAPTTPRTSAELSDYKKEMLLPAAKDLIASSGVSYSEIERQTGGDKEKILKWAVEVYGDYNKQTNKNYKSEN
;
A
#
# COMPACT_ATOMS: atom_id res chain seq x y z
N MET A 1 -13.43 3.89 -14.68
CA MET A 1 -12.89 2.99 -13.64
C MET A 1 -11.39 2.98 -13.84
N PRO A 2 -10.55 3.18 -12.80
CA PRO A 2 -9.11 3.14 -13.00
C PRO A 2 -8.72 1.74 -13.50
N ASP A 3 -8.17 1.68 -14.71
CA ASP A 3 -7.64 0.50 -15.38
C ASP A 3 -6.27 0.12 -14.79
N VAL A 4 -6.16 0.11 -13.46
CA VAL A 4 -4.90 -0.30 -12.81
C VAL A 4 -5.02 -1.78 -12.51
N SER A 5 -4.37 -2.58 -13.35
CA SER A 5 -4.23 -4.01 -13.13
C SER A 5 -3.58 -4.27 -11.77
N LYS A 6 -4.12 -5.24 -11.01
CA LYS A 6 -3.62 -5.72 -9.70
C LYS A 6 -2.09 -5.76 -9.58
N PRO A 7 -1.33 -6.35 -10.52
CA PRO A 7 0.12 -6.37 -10.47
C PRO A 7 0.78 -4.98 -10.54
N GLU A 8 0.15 -4.02 -11.21
CA GLU A 8 0.66 -2.65 -11.33
C GLU A 8 0.45 -1.87 -10.03
N ALA A 9 -0.72 -2.03 -9.37
CA ALA A 9 -0.98 -1.43 -8.06
C ALA A 9 -0.07 -2.02 -6.97
N VAL A 10 0.14 -3.34 -6.99
CA VAL A 10 1.09 -4.07 -6.13
C VAL A 10 2.51 -3.51 -6.30
N GLN A 11 2.95 -3.31 -7.54
CA GLN A 11 4.27 -2.74 -7.83
C GLN A 11 4.39 -1.29 -7.37
N LYS A 12 3.38 -0.44 -7.60
CA LYS A 12 3.34 0.95 -7.11
C LYS A 12 3.42 0.98 -5.58
N PHE A 13 2.68 0.11 -4.90
CA PHE A 13 2.72 0.00 -3.44
C PHE A 13 4.09 -0.45 -2.93
N ASN A 14 4.68 -1.48 -3.53
CA ASN A 14 6.03 -1.95 -3.16
C ASN A 14 7.10 -0.89 -3.43
N LEU A 15 7.02 -0.16 -4.56
CA LEU A 15 7.91 0.95 -4.88
C LEU A 15 7.77 2.08 -3.84
N ALA A 16 6.55 2.39 -3.42
CA ALA A 16 6.30 3.40 -2.40
C ALA A 16 6.85 2.98 -1.04
N ILE A 17 6.69 1.71 -0.62
CA ILE A 17 7.31 1.16 0.60
C ILE A 17 8.83 1.24 0.51
N LYS A 18 9.40 0.83 -0.62
CA LYS A 18 10.85 0.94 -0.87
C LYS A 18 11.32 2.38 -0.83
N LYS A 19 10.62 3.33 -1.45
CA LYS A 19 10.98 4.77 -1.38
C LYS A 19 10.95 5.27 0.04
N VAL A 20 9.88 4.98 0.78
CA VAL A 20 9.71 5.35 2.19
C VAL A 20 10.79 4.73 3.11
N ALA A 21 11.24 3.51 2.79
CA ALA A 21 12.32 2.83 3.50
C ALA A 21 13.72 3.28 3.05
N MET A 22 13.86 3.69 1.80
CA MET A 22 15.11 4.10 1.14
C MET A 22 15.36 5.60 1.21
N GLU A 23 14.35 6.40 1.55
CA GLU A 23 14.52 7.66 2.28
C GLU A 23 15.18 7.33 3.62
N LYS A 24 16.47 6.96 3.54
CA LYS A 24 17.44 7.21 4.59
C LYS A 24 17.29 8.69 4.86
N GLU A 25 16.95 9.00 6.10
CA GLU A 25 17.00 10.33 6.68
C GLU A 25 18.07 11.15 5.97
N PRO A 26 17.73 12.22 5.20
CA PRO A 26 18.74 13.22 4.93
C PRO A 26 19.25 13.63 6.30
N ALA A 27 20.57 13.47 6.54
CA ALA A 27 21.19 13.76 7.82
C ALA A 27 20.58 15.04 8.40
N PRO A 28 19.88 14.97 9.54
CA PRO A 28 18.99 16.05 9.94
C PRO A 28 19.82 17.30 10.25
N THR A 29 19.68 18.35 9.43
CA THR A 29 20.00 19.71 9.88
C THR A 29 18.96 20.20 10.91
N THR A 30 17.81 19.49 11.01
CA THR A 30 16.79 19.68 12.05
C THR A 30 16.23 18.31 12.47
N PRO A 31 16.17 17.99 13.78
CA PRO A 31 15.62 16.73 14.26
C PRO A 31 14.10 16.73 14.04
N ARG A 32 13.63 16.08 12.96
CA ARG A 32 12.21 15.80 12.80
C ARG A 32 11.84 14.66 13.74
N THR A 33 10.80 14.86 14.54
CA THR A 33 10.34 13.84 15.49
C THR A 33 9.83 12.62 14.71
N SER A 34 10.10 11.42 15.22
CA SER A 34 9.78 10.15 14.56
C SER A 34 8.29 9.96 14.22
N ALA A 35 7.40 10.75 14.84
CA ALA A 35 5.97 10.81 14.55
C ALA A 35 5.66 11.47 13.20
N GLU A 36 6.30 12.60 12.87
CA GLU A 36 6.09 13.30 11.58
C GLU A 36 6.61 12.49 10.40
N LEU A 37 7.71 11.75 10.61
CA LEU A 37 8.21 10.81 9.62
C LEU A 37 7.21 9.67 9.37
N SER A 38 6.49 9.22 10.40
CA SER A 38 5.50 8.15 10.26
C SER A 38 4.29 8.62 9.47
N ASP A 39 3.74 9.80 9.76
CA ASP A 39 2.61 10.36 9.01
C ASP A 39 2.97 10.66 7.55
N TYR A 40 4.12 11.28 7.28
CA TYR A 40 4.56 11.54 5.91
C TYR A 40 4.70 10.26 5.08
N LYS A 41 5.27 9.22 5.68
CA LYS A 41 5.41 7.89 5.06
C LYS A 41 4.04 7.25 4.81
N LYS A 42 3.12 7.34 5.78
CA LYS A 42 1.74 6.86 5.63
C LYS A 42 1.00 7.61 4.53
N GLU A 43 1.20 8.92 4.38
CA GLU A 43 0.60 9.76 3.33
C GLU A 43 1.15 9.45 1.94
N MET A 44 2.43 9.09 1.85
CA MET A 44 3.03 8.64 0.60
C MET A 44 2.53 7.24 0.19
N LEU A 45 2.26 6.37 1.17
CA LEU A 45 1.74 5.02 0.95
C LEU A 45 0.22 4.96 0.77
N LEU A 46 -0.51 5.90 1.35
CA LEU A 46 -1.98 6.01 1.30
C LEU A 46 -2.57 5.94 -0.11
N PRO A 47 -2.12 6.76 -1.10
CA PRO A 47 -2.68 6.69 -2.44
C PRO A 47 -2.42 5.34 -3.08
N ALA A 48 -1.21 4.78 -2.93
CA ALA A 48 -0.86 3.45 -3.45
C ALA A 48 -1.61 2.31 -2.75
N ALA A 49 -1.87 2.45 -1.45
CA ALA A 49 -2.67 1.50 -0.66
C ALA A 49 -4.13 1.50 -1.10
N LYS A 50 -4.73 2.69 -1.27
CA LYS A 50 -6.09 2.82 -1.79
C LYS A 50 -6.20 2.25 -3.21
N ASP A 51 -5.22 2.52 -4.08
CA ASP A 51 -5.13 1.94 -5.43
C ASP A 51 -5.06 0.42 -5.41
N LEU A 52 -4.26 -0.15 -4.51
CA LEU A 52 -4.10 -1.59 -4.37
C LEU A 52 -5.38 -2.29 -3.93
N ILE A 53 -6.03 -1.75 -2.90
CA ILE A 53 -7.33 -2.28 -2.44
C ILE A 53 -8.37 -2.10 -3.54
N ALA A 54 -8.35 -0.98 -4.25
CA ALA A 54 -9.29 -0.71 -5.32
C ALA A 54 -9.12 -1.66 -6.51
N SER A 55 -7.87 -1.96 -6.85
CA SER A 55 -7.52 -2.96 -7.86
C SER A 55 -7.94 -4.38 -7.46
N SER A 56 -8.25 -4.61 -6.19
CA SER A 56 -8.89 -5.84 -5.72
C SER A 56 -10.38 -5.96 -6.01
N GLY A 57 -11.01 -4.92 -6.56
CA GLY A 57 -12.44 -4.86 -6.84
C GLY A 57 -13.23 -4.03 -5.82
N VAL A 58 -12.55 -3.28 -4.96
CA VAL A 58 -13.16 -2.40 -3.95
C VAL A 58 -13.22 -0.97 -4.50
N SER A 59 -14.21 -0.17 -4.13
CA SER A 59 -14.23 1.26 -4.50
C SER A 59 -13.61 2.13 -3.42
N TYR A 60 -13.01 3.27 -3.76
CA TYR A 60 -12.43 4.20 -2.78
C TYR A 60 -13.42 4.58 -1.66
N SER A 61 -14.69 4.79 -1.99
CA SER A 61 -15.74 5.07 -1.00
C SER A 61 -16.00 3.92 -0.03
N GLU A 62 -15.84 2.67 -0.47
CA GLU A 62 -15.94 1.49 0.41
C GLU A 62 -14.70 1.36 1.30
N ILE A 63 -13.52 1.68 0.75
CA ILE A 63 -12.28 1.73 1.54
C ILE A 63 -12.44 2.73 2.69
N GLU A 64 -12.95 3.92 2.40
CA GLU A 64 -13.17 4.97 3.39
C GLU A 64 -14.28 4.60 4.38
N ARG A 65 -15.36 3.94 3.94
CA ARG A 65 -16.41 3.42 4.83
C ARG A 65 -15.90 2.35 5.80
N GLN A 66 -15.14 1.37 5.33
CA GLN A 66 -14.63 0.29 6.18
C GLN A 66 -13.54 0.78 7.15
N THR A 67 -12.68 1.67 6.68
CA THR A 67 -11.56 2.16 7.51
C THR A 67 -11.96 3.35 8.38
N GLY A 68 -13.03 4.06 8.05
CA GLY A 68 -13.43 5.30 8.71
C GLY A 68 -12.49 6.47 8.38
N GLY A 69 -11.75 6.39 7.26
CA GLY A 69 -10.70 7.36 6.90
C GLY A 69 -9.38 7.15 7.65
N ASP A 70 -9.26 6.04 8.39
CA ASP A 70 -8.11 5.76 9.24
C ASP A 70 -6.93 5.27 8.39
N LYS A 71 -5.90 6.12 8.27
CA LYS A 71 -4.72 5.91 7.40
C LYS A 71 -4.06 4.55 7.66
N GLU A 72 -3.99 4.18 8.95
CA GLU A 72 -3.31 2.98 9.41
C GLU A 72 -4.08 1.71 9.03
N LYS A 73 -5.42 1.75 9.10
CA LYS A 73 -6.28 0.65 8.66
C LYS A 73 -6.23 0.48 7.14
N ILE A 74 -6.19 1.58 6.38
CA ILE A 74 -6.05 1.53 4.92
C ILE A 74 -4.74 0.82 4.55
N LEU A 75 -3.63 1.18 5.22
CA LEU A 75 -2.34 0.54 4.97
C LEU A 75 -2.33 -0.94 5.35
N LYS A 76 -2.90 -1.29 6.51
CA LYS A 76 -3.01 -2.68 6.95
C LYS A 76 -3.78 -3.52 5.93
N TRP A 77 -4.92 -3.02 5.46
CA TRP A 77 -5.73 -3.71 4.47
C TRP A 77 -5.00 -3.86 3.13
N ALA A 78 -4.30 -2.82 2.67
CA ALA A 78 -3.48 -2.90 1.46
C ALA A 78 -2.40 -3.99 1.58
N VAL A 79 -1.74 -4.13 2.73
CA VAL A 79 -0.77 -5.21 2.98
C VAL A 79 -1.44 -6.59 2.98
N GLU A 80 -2.65 -6.71 3.52
CA GLU A 80 -3.41 -7.97 3.47
C GLU A 80 -3.78 -8.35 2.03
N VAL A 81 -4.27 -7.38 1.24
CA VAL A 81 -4.57 -7.57 -0.19
C VAL A 81 -3.31 -7.94 -0.98
N TYR A 82 -2.19 -7.29 -0.70
CA TYR A 82 -0.89 -7.60 -1.29
C TYR A 82 -0.49 -9.05 -1.01
N GLY A 83 -0.54 -9.46 0.27
CA GLY A 83 -0.17 -10.80 0.70
C GLY A 83 -1.07 -11.88 0.12
N ASP A 84 -2.38 -11.62 0.08
CA ASP A 84 -3.35 -12.53 -0.49
C ASP A 84 -3.16 -12.67 -2.01
N TYR A 85 -2.96 -11.56 -2.74
CA TYR A 85 -2.64 -11.59 -4.17
C TYR A 85 -1.38 -12.41 -4.48
N ASN A 86 -0.32 -12.24 -3.69
CA ASN A 86 0.93 -12.98 -3.87
C ASN A 86 0.73 -14.49 -3.60
N LYS A 87 -0.11 -14.82 -2.62
CA LYS A 87 -0.49 -16.21 -2.29
C LYS A 87 -1.35 -16.85 -3.39
N GLN A 88 -2.28 -16.10 -3.97
CA GLN A 88 -3.11 -16.54 -5.09
C GLN A 88 -2.27 -16.79 -6.34
N THR A 89 -1.38 -15.86 -6.68
CA THR A 89 -0.43 -15.97 -7.80
C THR A 89 0.48 -17.19 -7.64
N ASN A 90 1.00 -17.44 -6.43
CA ASN A 90 1.84 -18.60 -6.15
C ASN A 90 1.05 -19.92 -6.14
N LYS A 91 -0.24 -19.91 -5.78
CA LYS A 91 -1.08 -21.12 -5.83
C LYS A 91 -1.39 -21.54 -7.26
N ASN A 92 -1.67 -20.58 -8.14
CA ASN A 92 -1.98 -20.88 -9.55
C ASN A 92 -0.80 -21.57 -10.25
N TYR A 93 0.43 -21.26 -9.86
CA TYR A 93 1.65 -21.89 -10.39
C TYR A 93 1.88 -23.33 -9.94
N LYS A 94 1.21 -23.80 -8.86
CA LYS A 94 1.41 -25.15 -8.30
C LYS A 94 0.30 -26.13 -8.66
N SER A 95 -0.74 -25.68 -9.36
CA SER A 95 -1.89 -26.52 -9.76
C SER A 95 -1.83 -26.96 -11.23
N GLU A 96 -0.79 -26.61 -11.97
CA GLU A 96 -0.56 -27.04 -13.36
C GLU A 96 0.65 -27.99 -13.51
N ASN A 97 0.84 -28.94 -12.58
CA ASN A 97 1.78 -30.05 -12.79
C ASN A 97 1.22 -31.39 -12.33
#